data_AF-A0A8T3M8A7-F1
#
_entry.id   AF-A0A8T3M8A7-F1
#
_cell.length_a   1.000
_cell.length_b   1.000
_cell.length_c   1.000
_cell.angle_alpha   90.00
_cell.angle_beta   90.00
_cell.angle_gamma   90.00
#
_symmetry.space_group_name_H-M   'P 1'
#
loop_
_entity.id
_entity.type
_entity.pdbx_description
1 polymer ?
#
loop_
_entity_poly.entity_id
_entity_poly.type
_entity_poly.pdbx_seq_one_letter_code
_entity_poly.pdbx_strand_id
1 'polypeptide(L)' 'GLGRVRDALDADLGAALRTLLGGTEICATVRRVDALLASGRFPLPSPTWPAIPWPPF' A
#
# COMPACT_ATOMS: atom_id res chain seq x y z
N GLY A 1 -3.52 -13.74 0.08
CA GLY A 1 -4.02 -12.66 -0.78
C GLY A 1 -4.16 -11.37 0.02
N LEU A 2 -4.65 -10.30 -0.59
CA LEU A 2 -4.77 -8.98 0.03
C LEU A 2 -5.64 -8.97 1.30
N GLY A 3 -6.62 -9.87 1.45
CA GLY A 3 -7.44 -9.94 2.67
C GLY A 3 -6.60 -10.22 3.93
N ARG A 4 -5.67 -11.18 3.85
CA ARG A 4 -4.73 -11.45 4.93
C ARG A 4 -3.85 -10.24 5.26
N VAL A 5 -3.45 -9.47 4.25
CA VAL A 5 -2.66 -8.24 4.47
C VAL A 5 -3.51 -7.20 5.18
N ARG A 6 -4.79 -7.07 4.82
CA ARG A 6 -5.72 -6.16 5.48
C ARG A 6 -5.90 -6.50 6.96
N ASP A 7 -6.11 -7.77 7.28
CA ASP A 7 -6.26 -8.24 8.65
C ASP A 7 -4.97 -7.98 9.45
N ALA A 8 -3.81 -8.26 8.85
CA ALA A 8 -2.51 -8.01 9.49
C ALA A 8 -2.24 -6.53 9.75
N LEU A 9 -2.73 -5.62 8.89
CA LEU A 9 -2.60 -4.16 9.08
C LEU A 9 -3.38 -3.66 10.31
N ASP A 10 -4.40 -4.37 10.77
CA ASP A 10 -5.09 -4.08 12.03
C ASP A 10 -4.44 -4.79 13.24
N ALA A 11 -3.45 -5.65 12.99
CA ALA A 11 -2.74 -6.43 13.99
C ALA A 11 -1.22 -6.11 13.98
N ASP A 12 -0.38 -7.15 14.05
CA ASP A 12 1.06 -7.03 14.27
C ASP A 12 1.80 -6.27 13.18
N LEU A 13 1.37 -6.40 11.91
CA LEU A 13 1.98 -5.65 10.81
C LEU A 13 1.70 -4.15 10.96
N GLY A 14 0.49 -3.77 11.33
CA GLY A 14 0.15 -2.38 11.62
C GLY A 14 0.98 -1.81 12.77
N ALA A 15 1.17 -2.59 13.83
CA ALA A 15 2.02 -2.20 14.95
C ALA A 15 3.49 -2.03 14.54
N ALA A 16 4.03 -2.96 13.76
CA ALA A 16 5.39 -2.86 13.23
C ALA A 16 5.57 -1.65 12.31
N LEU A 17 4.63 -1.37 11.42
CA LEU A 17 4.73 -0.23 10.51
C LEU A 17 4.64 1.12 11.24
N ARG A 18 3.90 1.21 12.35
CA ARG A 18 3.86 2.44 13.18
C ARG A 18 5.20 2.83 13.78
N THR A 19 6.18 1.92 13.84
CA THR A 19 7.54 2.26 14.31
C THR A 19 8.43 2.81 13.18
N LEU A 20 8.01 2.65 11.92
CA LEU A 20 8.80 3.00 10.73
C LEU A 20 8.18 4.11 9.90
N LEU A 21 6.86 4.26 9.93
CA LEU A 21 6.08 5.14 9.06
C LEU A 21 5.26 6.13 9.87
N GLY A 22 4.96 7.27 9.25
CA GLY A 22 4.00 8.24 9.76
C GLY A 22 2.57 7.73 9.69
N GLY A 23 1.71 8.25 10.56
CA GLY A 23 0.28 7.85 10.60
C GLY A 23 -0.45 8.07 9.26
N THR A 24 -0.10 9.13 8.52
CA THR A 24 -0.65 9.41 7.20
C THR A 24 -0.29 8.34 6.17
N GLU A 25 0.93 7.81 6.21
CA GLU A 25 1.42 6.76 5.31
C GLU A 25 0.75 5.42 5.62
N ILE A 26 0.49 5.13 6.90
CA ILE A 26 -0.23 3.94 7.33
C ILE A 26 -1.69 4.02 6.87
N CYS A 27 -2.37 5.14 7.10
CA CYS A 27 -3.71 5.38 6.59
C CYS A 27 -3.76 5.25 5.06
N ALA A 28 -2.76 5.78 4.34
CA ALA A 28 -2.67 5.64 2.90
C ALA A 28 -2.46 4.18 2.44
N THR A 29 -1.73 3.38 3.22
CA THR A 29 -1.52 1.96 2.95
C THR A 29 -2.80 1.16 3.13
N VAL A 30 -3.51 1.36 4.25
CA VAL A 30 -4.82 0.73 4.52
C VAL A 30 -5.80 1.05 3.38
N ARG A 31 -5.95 2.33 3.03
CA ARG A 31 -6.83 2.77 1.94
C ARG A 31 -6.50 2.12 0.59
N ARG A 32 -5.22 1.92 0.27
CA ARG A 32 -4.83 1.23 -0.96
C ARG A 32 -5.22 -0.24 -0.94
N VAL A 33 -5.00 -0.92 0.19
CA VAL A 33 -5.41 -2.33 0.33
C VAL A 33 -6.92 -2.47 0.18
N ASP A 34 -7.70 -1.61 0.84
CA ASP A 34 -9.17 -1.62 0.74
C ASP A 34 -9.64 -1.38 -0.71
N ALA A 35 -9.03 -0.42 -1.41
CA ALA A 35 -9.36 -0.15 -2.81
C ALA A 35 -9.02 -1.32 -3.75
N LEU A 36 -7.89 -1.99 -3.53
CA LEU A 36 -7.50 -3.17 -4.31
C LEU A 36 -8.44 -4.36 -4.04
N LEU A 37 -8.87 -4.56 -2.80
CA LEU A 37 -9.85 -5.58 -2.45
C LEU A 37 -11.22 -5.31 -3.09
N ALA A 38 -11.67 -4.06 -3.07
CA ALA A 38 -12.96 -3.66 -3.65
C ALA A 38 -12.97 -3.75 -5.19
N SER A 39 -11.90 -3.32 -5.85
CA SER A 39 -11.83 -3.27 -7.32
C SER A 39 -11.34 -4.56 -7.97
N GLY A 40 -10.52 -5.33 -7.26
CA GLY A 40 -9.81 -6.50 -7.80
C GLY A 40 -8.82 -6.17 -8.92
N ARG A 41 -8.40 -4.90 -9.07
CA ARG A 41 -7.54 -4.45 -10.18
C ARG A 41 -6.47 -3.49 -9.67
N PHE A 42 -5.26 -3.60 -10.23
CA PHE A 42 -4.20 -2.64 -9.96
C PHE A 42 -4.45 -1.30 -10.68
N PRO A 43 -4.17 -0.16 -10.02
CA PRO A 43 -4.29 1.13 -10.66
C PRO A 43 -3.27 1.28 -11.78
N LEU A 44 -3.61 2.08 -12.80
CA LEU A 44 -2.63 2.50 -13.79
C LEU A 44 -1.56 3.39 -13.16
N PRO A 45 -0.32 3.37 -13.66
CA PRO A 45 0.71 4.32 -13.27
C PRO A 45 0.23 5.78 -13.42
N SER A 46 0.76 6.68 -12.60
CA SER A 46 0.44 8.10 -12.71
C SER A 46 0.83 8.63 -14.09
N PRO A 47 -0.05 9.35 -14.81
CA PRO A 47 0.29 9.92 -16.12
C PRO A 47 1.27 11.09 -16.01
N THR A 48 1.41 11.68 -14.82
CA THR A 48 2.25 12.87 -14.58
C THR A 48 3.68 12.54 -14.13
N TRP A 49 3.96 11.27 -13.83
CA TRP A 49 5.28 10.84 -13.36
C TRP A 49 5.88 9.85 -14.36
N PRO A 50 7.10 10.08 -14.87
CA PRO A 50 7.71 9.16 -15.81
C PRO A 50 7.95 7.80 -15.15
N ALA A 51 7.71 6.72 -15.89
CA ALA A 51 8.15 5.40 -15.46
C ALA A 51 9.68 5.40 -15.39
N ILE A 52 10.24 5.35 -14.18
CA ILE A 52 11.68 5.17 -13.99
C ILE A 52 11.98 3.68 -14.19
N PRO A 53 12.76 3.29 -15.22
CA PRO A 53 13.13 1.90 -15.40
C PRO A 53 13.94 1.42 -14.20
N TRP A 54 13.54 0.27 -13.65
CA TRP A 54 14.28 -0.37 -12.57
C TRP A 54 15.19 -1.46 -13.17
N PRO A 55 16.46 -1.54 -12.74
CA PRO A 55 17.04 -0.79 -11.64
C PRO A 55 17.62 0.57 -12.09
N PRO A 56 17.66 1.56 -11.20
CA PRO A 56 18.23 2.87 -11.48
C PRO A 56 19.76 2.76 -11.38
N PHE A 57 20.40 2.26 -12.45
CA PHE A 57 21.85 2.29 -12.61
C PHE A 57 22.24 2.66 -14.04
#